data_AF-A0A926YMD9-F1
#
_entry.id   AF-A0A926YMD9-F1
#
_cell.length_a   1.000
_cell.length_b   1.000
_cell.length_c   1.000
_cell.angle_alpha   90.00
_cell.angle_beta   90.00
_cell.angle_gamma   90.00
#
_symmetry.space_group_name_H-M   'P 1'
#
loop_
_entity.id
_entity.type
_entity.pdbx_description
1 polymer ?
#
loop_
_entity_poly.entity_id
_entity_poly.type
_entity_poly.pdbx_seq_one_letter_code
_entity_poly.pdbx_strand_id
1 'polypeptide(L)'
;MTIAKQSLPTVTYGLKEWQVAVTALEQGEMIVLLRKGGLREAKGRFTIAYQHILLYPTYEHQQPHLVKAQYTNAIVPVASGWHPETVRLGSWATITDSIQVSEAAPLAALLPFHIWNEAFAAERLKWKPNQPIEVLLLRVYRLGQPQIIPYNPVYGGCKSWLDLSEAIAQTDGFASALADSTPVLETADYRARCAHVLALVQQE
;
A
#
# COMPACT_ATOMS: atom_id res chain seq x y z
N MET A 1 35.67 16.06 -0.92
CA MET A 1 34.86 15.25 0.01
C MET A 1 33.74 14.64 -0.81
N THR A 2 33.96 13.43 -1.35
CA THR A 2 33.03 12.77 -2.27
C THR A 2 31.90 12.19 -1.43
N ILE A 3 30.72 12.81 -1.50
CA ILE A 3 29.51 12.23 -0.93
C ILE A 3 29.29 10.90 -1.66
N ALA A 4 29.36 9.78 -0.94
CA ALA A 4 28.99 8.49 -1.50
C ALA A 4 27.54 8.61 -1.99
N LYS A 5 27.32 8.55 -3.31
CA LYS A 5 25.99 8.41 -3.88
C LYS A 5 25.47 7.05 -3.42
N GLN A 6 24.65 7.05 -2.39
CA GLN A 6 23.91 5.88 -1.96
C GLN A 6 23.11 5.40 -3.18
N SER A 7 23.34 4.16 -3.62
CA SER A 7 22.63 3.60 -4.77
C SER A 7 21.15 3.52 -4.43
N LEU A 8 20.32 4.19 -5.24
CA LEU A 8 18.87 4.14 -5.08
C LEU A 8 18.37 2.70 -5.27
N PRO A 9 17.33 2.28 -4.54
CA PRO A 9 16.74 0.96 -4.76
C PRO A 9 16.13 0.90 -6.16
N THR A 10 16.25 -0.24 -6.83
CA THR A 10 15.47 -0.52 -8.04
C THR A 10 14.02 -0.73 -7.63
N VAL A 11 13.11 0.16 -8.07
CA VAL A 11 11.68 0.07 -7.77
C VAL A 11 10.89 -0.05 -9.08
N THR A 12 10.57 -1.29 -9.47
CA THR A 12 9.82 -1.56 -10.71
C THR A 12 8.55 -2.38 -10.52
N TYR A 13 8.25 -2.77 -9.28
CA TYR A 13 7.03 -3.50 -8.94
C TYR A 13 6.06 -2.61 -8.19
N GLY A 14 4.79 -2.68 -8.59
CA GLY A 14 3.69 -1.99 -7.93
C GLY A 14 2.97 -2.90 -6.97
N LEU A 15 2.59 -2.36 -5.81
CA LEU A 15 1.60 -2.96 -4.94
C LEU A 15 0.28 -2.20 -5.12
N LYS A 16 -0.72 -2.88 -5.68
CA LYS A 16 -2.04 -2.31 -5.95
C LYS A 16 -2.85 -2.13 -4.67
N GLU A 17 -3.42 -0.95 -4.50
CA GLU A 17 -4.27 -0.64 -3.36
C GLU A 17 -5.31 0.43 -3.72
N TRP A 18 -6.42 0.47 -2.99
CA TRP A 18 -7.44 1.50 -3.17
C TRP A 18 -6.83 2.89 -3.13
N GLN A 19 -7.22 3.73 -4.08
CA GLN A 19 -6.70 5.08 -4.24
C GLN A 19 -6.75 5.89 -2.93
N VAL A 20 -7.80 5.72 -2.14
CA VAL A 20 -7.97 6.43 -0.85
C VAL A 20 -6.91 6.01 0.18
N ALA A 21 -6.53 4.73 0.20
CA ALA A 21 -5.48 4.23 1.07
C ALA A 21 -4.09 4.64 0.57
N VAL A 22 -3.86 4.66 -0.75
CA VAL A 22 -2.64 5.22 -1.34
C VAL A 22 -2.50 6.69 -0.96
N THR A 23 -3.59 7.46 -1.05
CA THR A 23 -3.59 8.89 -0.67
C THR A 23 -3.25 9.09 0.81
N ALA A 24 -3.87 8.31 1.71
CA ALA A 24 -3.58 8.38 3.15
C ALA A 24 -2.12 7.99 3.49
N LEU A 25 -1.56 7.00 2.77
CA LEU A 25 -0.13 6.64 2.86
C LEU A 25 0.76 7.78 2.35
N GLU A 26 0.41 8.40 1.23
CA GLU A 26 1.13 9.56 0.66
C GLU A 26 1.06 10.79 1.57
N GLN A 27 0.02 10.93 2.37
CA GLN A 27 -0.15 12.03 3.33
C GLN A 27 0.49 11.75 4.69
N GLY A 28 0.89 10.50 4.96
CA GLY A 28 1.50 10.11 6.23
C GLY A 28 0.47 9.95 7.34
N GLU A 29 -0.81 9.80 6.99
CA GLU A 29 -1.90 9.57 7.94
C GLU A 29 -1.89 8.13 8.45
N MET A 30 -1.38 7.20 7.64
CA MET A 30 -1.22 5.79 8.00
C MET A 30 0.13 5.23 7.53
N ILE A 31 0.55 4.13 8.14
CA ILE A 31 1.72 3.34 7.72
C ILE A 31 1.41 1.84 7.61
N VAL A 32 0.16 1.45 7.88
CA VAL A 32 -0.26 0.05 8.02
C VAL A 32 -1.09 -0.37 6.82
N LEU A 33 -0.72 -1.44 6.11
CA LEU A 33 -1.65 -2.10 5.18
C LEU A 33 -2.10 -3.46 5.72
N LEU A 34 -3.39 -3.73 5.58
CA LEU A 34 -3.97 -5.02 5.89
C LEU A 34 -4.10 -5.82 4.60
N ARG A 35 -3.30 -6.86 4.45
CA ARG A 35 -3.29 -7.71 3.27
C ARG A 35 -3.86 -9.08 3.58
N LYS A 36 -4.66 -9.58 2.65
CA LYS A 36 -5.11 -10.96 2.67
C LYS A 36 -4.97 -11.55 1.29
N GLY A 37 -4.64 -12.83 1.30
CA GLY A 37 -4.68 -13.73 0.16
C GLY A 37 -5.72 -13.41 -0.90
N GLY A 38 -5.29 -12.91 -2.06
CA GLY A 38 -6.15 -12.76 -3.24
C GLY A 38 -6.58 -14.09 -3.85
N LEU A 39 -7.51 -14.07 -4.81
CA LEU A 39 -7.91 -15.27 -5.58
C LEU A 39 -6.77 -15.78 -6.48
N ARG A 40 -5.89 -14.88 -6.92
CA ARG A 40 -4.80 -15.16 -7.86
C ARG A 40 -3.45 -15.35 -7.18
N GLU A 41 -3.38 -15.25 -5.86
CA GLU A 41 -2.13 -15.45 -5.12
C GLU A 41 -1.85 -16.94 -4.90
N ALA A 42 -0.57 -17.32 -4.89
CA ALA A 42 -0.16 -18.70 -4.72
C ALA A 42 -0.65 -19.26 -3.37
N LYS A 43 -1.34 -20.40 -3.40
CA LYS A 43 -2.02 -21.01 -2.23
C LYS A 43 -3.09 -20.09 -1.60
N GLY A 44 -3.50 -19.05 -2.33
CA GLY A 44 -4.45 -18.06 -1.89
C GLY A 44 -3.99 -17.27 -0.66
N ARG A 45 -2.68 -17.13 -0.40
CA ARG A 45 -2.11 -16.35 0.71
C ARG A 45 -1.31 -15.17 0.16
N PHE A 46 -1.33 -14.05 0.88
CA PHE A 46 -0.44 -12.94 0.56
C PHE A 46 0.98 -13.31 0.96
N THR A 47 1.92 -13.09 0.05
CA THR A 47 3.35 -13.27 0.31
C THR A 47 4.08 -12.05 -0.21
N ILE A 48 5.00 -11.52 0.59
CA ILE A 48 5.86 -10.42 0.18
C ILE A 48 6.79 -10.92 -0.93
N ALA A 49 6.54 -10.48 -2.15
CA ALA A 49 7.38 -10.78 -3.31
C ALA A 49 8.50 -9.74 -3.48
N TYR A 50 8.24 -8.50 -3.09
CA TYR A 50 9.13 -7.36 -3.28
C TYR A 50 9.13 -6.47 -2.04
N GLN A 51 10.32 -6.02 -1.63
CA GLN A 51 10.48 -5.15 -0.47
C GLN A 51 10.28 -3.68 -0.81
N HIS A 52 10.78 -3.23 -1.98
CA HIS A 52 10.62 -1.87 -2.48
C HIS A 52 9.57 -1.85 -3.57
N ILE A 53 8.53 -1.04 -3.38
CA ILE A 53 7.30 -1.10 -4.16
C ILE A 53 6.80 0.29 -4.52
N LEU A 54 6.27 0.46 -5.73
CA LEU A 54 5.44 1.62 -6.07
C LEU A 54 4.05 1.43 -5.47
N LEU A 55 3.46 2.49 -4.93
CA LEU A 55 2.06 2.47 -4.52
C LEU A 55 1.21 2.72 -5.76
N TYR A 56 0.49 1.69 -6.21
CA TYR A 56 -0.36 1.77 -7.41
C TYR A 56 -1.82 1.97 -7.00
N PRO A 57 -2.41 3.16 -7.24
CA PRO A 57 -3.80 3.43 -6.88
C PRO A 57 -4.77 2.71 -7.84
N THR A 58 -5.81 2.10 -7.27
CA THR A 58 -6.95 1.54 -8.02
C THR A 58 -8.28 2.04 -7.48
N TYR A 59 -9.26 2.11 -8.37
CA TYR A 59 -10.66 2.44 -8.07
C TYR A 59 -11.56 1.20 -8.06
N GLU A 60 -11.02 0.04 -8.44
CA GLU A 60 -11.74 -1.22 -8.50
C GLU A 60 -12.28 -1.61 -7.12
N HIS A 61 -13.60 -1.84 -7.04
CA HIS A 61 -14.30 -2.34 -5.85
C HIS A 61 -14.17 -1.49 -4.59
N GLN A 62 -13.87 -0.19 -4.72
CA GLN A 62 -13.89 0.71 -3.55
C GLN A 62 -15.30 0.77 -2.95
N GLN A 63 -15.38 0.62 -1.63
CA GLN A 63 -16.64 0.62 -0.89
C GLN A 63 -16.58 1.70 0.20
N PRO A 64 -17.32 2.82 0.05
CA PRO A 64 -17.30 3.92 1.02
C PRO A 64 -17.62 3.49 2.45
N HIS A 65 -18.51 2.51 2.62
CA HIS A 65 -18.90 2.03 3.95
C HIS A 65 -17.83 1.20 4.68
N LEU A 66 -16.67 0.92 4.04
CA LEU A 66 -15.55 0.18 4.62
C LEU A 66 -14.40 1.08 5.11
N VAL A 67 -14.50 2.39 4.91
CA VAL A 67 -13.57 3.38 5.49
C VAL A 67 -14.24 4.15 6.61
N LYS A 68 -13.44 4.77 7.48
CA LYS A 68 -13.94 5.68 8.52
C LYS A 68 -14.62 6.89 7.88
N ALA A 69 -15.58 7.48 8.59
CA ALA A 69 -16.46 8.56 8.09
C ALA A 69 -15.71 9.74 7.46
N GLN A 70 -14.54 10.11 7.98
CA GLN A 70 -13.73 11.22 7.44
C GLN A 70 -13.12 10.94 6.05
N TYR A 71 -13.03 9.68 5.61
CA TYR A 71 -12.44 9.28 4.32
C TYR A 71 -13.47 8.92 3.26
N THR A 72 -14.76 8.85 3.61
CA THR A 72 -15.82 8.41 2.69
C THR A 72 -15.94 9.32 1.47
N ASN A 73 -15.82 10.64 1.67
CA ASN A 73 -15.89 11.65 0.61
C ASN A 73 -14.71 11.58 -0.38
N ALA A 74 -13.62 10.91 -0.01
CA ALA A 74 -12.47 10.70 -0.89
C ALA A 74 -12.67 9.49 -1.83
N ILE A 75 -13.73 8.69 -1.65
CA ILE A 75 -14.03 7.55 -2.52
C ILE A 75 -15.05 7.98 -3.57
N VAL A 76 -14.66 7.88 -4.83
CA VAL A 76 -15.55 8.06 -5.97
C VAL A 76 -16.02 6.67 -6.43
N PRO A 77 -17.33 6.34 -6.34
CA PRO A 77 -17.84 5.10 -6.89
C PRO A 77 -17.65 5.06 -8.41
N VAL A 78 -17.14 3.95 -8.92
CA VAL A 78 -16.94 3.72 -10.35
C VAL A 78 -17.69 2.47 -10.79
N ALA A 79 -18.08 2.41 -12.06
CA ALA A 79 -18.75 1.24 -12.61
C ALA A 79 -17.84 -0.01 -12.55
N SER A 80 -18.44 -1.19 -12.47
CA SER A 80 -17.66 -2.44 -12.53
C SER A 80 -16.84 -2.52 -13.81
N GLY A 81 -15.54 -2.82 -13.69
CA GLY A 81 -14.61 -2.86 -14.82
C GLY A 81 -14.12 -1.50 -15.30
N TRP A 82 -14.58 -0.40 -14.71
CA TRP A 82 -14.04 0.93 -15.01
C TRP A 82 -12.59 1.06 -14.54
N HIS A 83 -11.78 1.73 -15.35
CA HIS A 83 -10.41 2.13 -15.04
C HIS A 83 -10.12 3.49 -15.69
N PRO A 84 -9.16 4.26 -15.15
CA PRO A 84 -8.71 5.47 -15.84
C PRO A 84 -7.87 5.12 -17.08
N GLU A 85 -7.70 6.07 -17.99
CA GLU A 85 -6.78 5.92 -19.14
C GLU A 85 -5.31 5.93 -18.71
N THR A 86 -5.01 6.70 -17.66
CA THR A 86 -3.67 6.83 -17.09
C THR A 86 -3.70 6.64 -15.58
N VAL A 87 -2.57 6.22 -15.03
CA VAL A 87 -2.37 6.01 -13.60
C VAL A 87 -1.27 6.93 -13.10
N ARG A 88 -1.59 7.67 -12.05
CA ARG A 88 -0.65 8.53 -11.35
C ARG A 88 0.10 7.71 -10.30
N LEU A 89 1.42 7.66 -10.43
CA LEU A 89 2.36 7.13 -9.43
C LEU A 89 2.99 8.30 -8.68
N GLY A 90 2.71 8.42 -7.37
CA GLY A 90 3.23 9.52 -6.55
C GLY A 90 4.23 9.14 -5.49
N SER A 91 4.32 7.85 -5.22
CA SER A 91 5.06 7.37 -4.09
C SER A 91 5.53 5.94 -4.29
N TRP A 92 6.56 5.62 -3.54
CA TRP A 92 7.03 4.27 -3.33
C TRP A 92 7.17 4.03 -1.84
N ALA A 93 7.26 2.76 -1.45
CA ALA A 93 7.47 2.37 -0.07
C ALA A 93 8.46 1.23 0.04
N THR A 94 9.14 1.19 1.19
CA THR A 94 9.81 -0.01 1.68
C THR A 94 8.87 -0.71 2.67
N ILE A 95 8.60 -1.99 2.46
CA ILE A 95 8.01 -2.85 3.49
C ILE A 95 9.10 -3.16 4.51
N THR A 96 8.97 -2.60 5.72
CA THR A 96 9.98 -2.78 6.78
C THR A 96 9.68 -3.97 7.67
N ASP A 97 8.40 -4.22 7.92
CA ASP A 97 7.92 -5.25 8.84
C ASP A 97 6.63 -5.88 8.30
N SER A 98 6.41 -7.13 8.70
CA SER A 98 5.24 -7.92 8.36
C SER A 98 4.86 -8.78 9.55
N ILE A 99 3.61 -8.68 10.01
CA ILE A 99 3.09 -9.46 11.14
C ILE A 99 1.81 -10.16 10.74
N GLN A 100 1.68 -11.43 11.11
CA GLN A 100 0.46 -12.20 10.90
C GLN A 100 -0.49 -12.05 12.09
N VAL A 101 -1.72 -11.64 11.82
CA VAL A 101 -2.77 -11.47 12.82
C VAL A 101 -3.98 -12.33 12.43
N SER A 102 -4.35 -13.27 13.30
CA SER A 102 -5.53 -14.13 13.13
C SER A 102 -6.70 -13.74 14.05
N GLU A 103 -6.42 -13.01 15.12
CA GLU A 103 -7.38 -12.73 16.18
C GLU A 103 -8.03 -11.35 16.02
N ALA A 104 -9.29 -11.24 16.45
CA ALA A 104 -10.05 -10.00 16.33
C ALA A 104 -9.52 -8.88 17.24
N ALA A 105 -9.07 -9.20 18.46
CA ALA A 105 -8.64 -8.19 19.43
C ALA A 105 -7.37 -7.43 18.98
N PRO A 106 -6.27 -8.10 18.57
CA PRO A 106 -5.10 -7.40 18.04
C PRO A 106 -5.42 -6.60 16.77
N LEU A 107 -6.29 -7.11 15.89
CA LEU A 107 -6.69 -6.38 14.69
C LEU A 107 -7.51 -5.12 15.02
N ALA A 108 -8.43 -5.19 15.98
CA ALA A 108 -9.20 -4.05 16.45
C ALA A 108 -8.29 -2.98 17.09
N ALA A 109 -7.24 -3.39 17.81
CA ALA A 109 -6.25 -2.46 18.36
C ALA A 109 -5.52 -1.64 17.28
N LEU A 110 -5.48 -2.12 16.03
CA LEU A 110 -4.89 -1.41 14.90
C LEU A 110 -5.79 -0.33 14.28
N LEU A 111 -7.07 -0.25 14.66
CA LEU A 111 -8.01 0.72 14.11
C LEU A 111 -7.44 2.14 14.07
N PRO A 112 -6.76 2.69 15.09
CA PRO A 112 -6.22 4.05 15.04
C PRO A 112 -5.14 4.29 13.97
N PHE A 113 -4.54 3.25 13.39
CA PHE A 113 -3.35 3.35 12.52
C PHE A 113 -3.63 3.22 11.03
N HIS A 114 -4.90 3.07 10.64
CA HIS A 114 -5.33 2.96 9.24
C HIS A 114 -6.68 3.64 9.01
N ILE A 115 -7.03 3.82 7.74
CA ILE A 115 -8.29 4.46 7.33
C ILE A 115 -9.52 3.54 7.42
N TRP A 116 -9.30 2.23 7.47
CA TRP A 116 -10.37 1.23 7.50
C TRP A 116 -11.17 1.29 8.79
N ASN A 117 -12.46 0.98 8.70
CA ASN A 117 -13.31 0.82 9.87
C ASN A 117 -13.38 -0.64 10.33
N GLU A 118 -14.17 -0.87 11.37
CA GLU A 118 -14.39 -2.17 12.00
C GLU A 118 -14.99 -3.19 11.02
N ALA A 119 -15.89 -2.75 10.13
CA ALA A 119 -16.52 -3.61 9.15
C ALA A 119 -15.49 -4.20 8.19
N PHE A 120 -14.56 -3.38 7.67
CA PHE A 120 -13.47 -3.85 6.81
C PHE A 120 -12.60 -4.90 7.51
N ALA A 121 -12.19 -4.64 8.75
CA ALA A 121 -11.38 -5.57 9.54
C ALA A 121 -12.10 -6.91 9.75
N ALA A 122 -13.39 -6.85 10.12
CA ALA A 122 -14.22 -8.03 10.30
C ALA A 122 -14.42 -8.84 9.01
N GLU A 123 -14.62 -8.17 7.86
CA GLU A 123 -14.72 -8.83 6.55
C GLU A 123 -13.41 -9.54 6.19
N ARG A 124 -12.26 -8.95 6.48
CA ARG A 124 -10.95 -9.59 6.24
C ARG A 124 -10.72 -10.81 7.11
N LEU A 125 -11.17 -10.80 8.37
CA LEU A 125 -11.10 -12.00 9.22
C LEU A 125 -12.00 -13.11 8.68
N LYS A 126 -13.24 -12.79 8.28
CA LYS A 126 -14.21 -13.75 7.71
C LYS A 126 -13.76 -14.31 6.37
N TRP A 127 -13.11 -13.52 5.53
CA TRP A 127 -12.57 -13.97 4.24
C TRP A 127 -11.41 -14.94 4.47
N LYS A 128 -11.53 -16.21 4.09
CA LYS A 128 -10.50 -17.25 4.36
C LYS A 128 -10.11 -17.29 5.85
N PRO A 129 -11.01 -17.72 6.74
CA PRO A 129 -10.84 -17.59 8.20
C PRO A 129 -9.66 -18.38 8.74
N ASN A 130 -9.25 -19.46 8.06
CA ASN A 130 -8.09 -20.27 8.45
C ASN A 130 -6.74 -19.69 7.99
N GLN A 131 -6.73 -18.45 7.50
CA GLN A 131 -5.52 -17.75 7.07
C GLN A 131 -5.39 -16.43 7.83
N PRO A 132 -4.19 -16.09 8.33
CA PRO A 132 -3.97 -14.81 8.99
C PRO A 132 -4.14 -13.65 7.99
N ILE A 133 -4.38 -12.46 8.54
CA ILE A 133 -4.19 -11.20 7.85
C ILE A 133 -2.72 -10.83 7.97
N GLU A 134 -2.10 -10.45 6.87
CA GLU A 134 -0.74 -9.94 6.85
C GLU A 134 -0.78 -8.42 7.06
N VAL A 135 -0.26 -7.96 8.20
CA VAL A 135 -0.14 -6.55 8.56
C VAL A 135 1.22 -6.05 8.12
N LEU A 136 1.25 -5.16 7.14
CA LEU A 136 2.49 -4.58 6.60
C LEU A 136 2.75 -3.21 7.21
N LEU A 137 4.00 -2.94 7.61
CA LEU A 137 4.46 -1.60 7.95
C LEU A 137 5.26 -1.01 6.80
N LEU A 138 4.85 0.17 6.34
CA LEU A 138 5.37 0.81 5.14
C LEU A 138 6.12 2.09 5.46
N ARG A 139 7.40 2.14 5.10
CA ARG A 139 8.17 3.38 5.03
C ARG A 139 7.91 4.03 3.68
N VAL A 140 7.02 5.01 3.64
CA VAL A 140 6.57 5.67 2.39
C VAL A 140 7.44 6.89 2.05
N TYR A 141 7.71 7.05 0.77
CA TYR A 141 8.42 8.18 0.18
C TYR A 141 7.59 8.76 -0.96
N ARG A 142 7.45 10.09 -1.01
CA ARG A 142 6.92 10.79 -2.18
C ARG A 142 8.01 10.87 -3.23
N LEU A 143 7.68 10.57 -4.48
CA LEU A 143 8.55 10.86 -5.61
C LEU A 143 8.76 12.37 -5.71
N GLY A 144 9.95 12.80 -6.13
CA GLY A 144 10.26 14.23 -6.30
C GLY A 144 9.31 14.92 -7.29
N GLN A 145 8.81 14.17 -8.27
CA GLN A 145 7.68 14.54 -9.12
C GLN A 145 6.78 13.33 -9.40
N PRO A 146 5.44 13.45 -9.30
CA PRO A 146 4.47 12.51 -9.82
C PRO A 146 4.79 12.01 -11.23
N GLN A 147 4.69 10.70 -11.44
CA GLN A 147 4.84 10.07 -12.75
C GLN A 147 3.48 9.60 -13.25
N ILE A 148 3.20 9.77 -14.53
CA ILE A 148 1.95 9.34 -15.16
C ILE A 148 2.28 8.22 -16.15
N ILE A 149 1.68 7.05 -15.94
CA ILE A 149 1.84 5.90 -16.83
C ILE A 149 0.51 5.57 -17.50
N PRO A 150 0.49 5.01 -18.73
CA PRO A 150 -0.73 4.49 -19.32
C PRO A 150 -1.27 3.32 -18.48
N TYR A 151 -2.60 3.24 -18.34
CA TYR A 151 -3.22 2.05 -17.76
C TYR A 151 -3.01 0.84 -18.68
N ASN A 152 -2.61 -0.29 -18.11
CA ASN A 152 -2.53 -1.56 -18.82
C ASN A 152 -3.58 -2.53 -18.27
N PRO A 153 -4.49 -3.08 -19.11
CA PRO A 153 -5.49 -4.07 -18.69
C PRO A 153 -4.92 -5.31 -17.98
N VAL A 154 -3.64 -5.65 -18.22
CA VAL A 154 -2.94 -6.73 -17.52
C VAL A 154 -2.88 -6.48 -16.00
N TYR A 155 -2.94 -5.22 -15.56
CA TYR A 155 -2.94 -4.82 -14.15
C TYR A 155 -4.31 -4.95 -13.47
N GLY A 156 -5.39 -5.16 -14.23
CA GLY A 156 -6.76 -5.24 -13.73
C GLY A 156 -7.06 -6.48 -12.87
N GLY A 157 -8.19 -6.42 -12.15
CA GLY A 157 -8.73 -7.52 -11.35
C GLY A 157 -8.00 -7.76 -10.03
N CYS A 158 -8.23 -8.90 -9.36
CA CYS A 158 -7.78 -9.12 -7.97
C CYS A 158 -6.28 -9.49 -7.80
N LYS A 159 -5.37 -8.84 -8.53
CA LYS A 159 -3.91 -8.98 -8.37
C LYS A 159 -3.37 -7.94 -7.38
N SER A 160 -2.51 -8.36 -6.45
CA SER A 160 -1.81 -7.45 -5.54
C SER A 160 -0.55 -6.87 -6.17
N TRP A 161 0.27 -7.73 -6.76
CA TRP A 161 1.57 -7.38 -7.33
C TRP A 161 1.47 -7.11 -8.83
N LEU A 162 2.08 -6.01 -9.26
CA LEU A 162 2.13 -5.55 -10.65
C LEU A 162 3.59 -5.42 -11.09
N ASP A 163 3.93 -5.99 -12.24
CA ASP A 163 5.21 -5.68 -12.90
C ASP A 163 5.03 -4.41 -13.74
N LEU A 164 5.69 -3.34 -13.31
CA LEU A 164 5.63 -2.02 -13.96
C LEU A 164 6.92 -1.72 -14.75
N SER A 165 7.81 -2.71 -14.90
CA SER A 165 9.15 -2.50 -15.47
C SER A 165 9.10 -1.87 -16.86
N GLU A 166 8.20 -2.35 -17.72
CA GLU A 166 8.01 -1.79 -19.07
C GLU A 166 7.47 -0.36 -19.04
N ALA A 167 6.41 -0.10 -18.26
CA ALA A 167 5.82 1.22 -18.12
C ALA A 167 6.84 2.25 -17.59
N ILE A 168 7.65 1.85 -16.61
CA ILE A 168 8.71 2.68 -16.02
C ILE A 168 9.83 2.93 -17.03
N ALA A 169 10.26 1.92 -17.77
CA ALA A 169 11.30 2.08 -18.80
C ALA A 169 10.88 3.07 -19.90
N GLN A 170 9.57 3.21 -20.15
CA GLN A 170 8.99 4.14 -21.10
C GLN A 170 8.64 5.51 -20.49
N THR A 171 8.84 5.71 -19.18
CA THR A 171 8.50 6.96 -18.49
C THR A 171 9.74 7.82 -18.30
N ASP A 172 9.84 8.89 -19.08
CA ASP A 172 10.92 9.86 -18.95
C ASP A 172 10.94 10.52 -17.56
N GLY A 173 12.13 10.67 -16.99
CA GLY A 173 12.31 11.33 -15.69
C GLY A 173 11.99 10.48 -14.46
N PHE A 174 11.50 9.25 -14.60
CA PHE A 174 11.22 8.36 -13.47
C PHE A 174 12.44 8.17 -12.56
N ALA A 175 13.63 7.96 -13.13
CA ALA A 175 14.86 7.80 -12.36
C ALA A 175 15.21 9.05 -11.54
N SER A 176 14.98 10.25 -12.07
CA SER A 176 15.18 11.50 -11.32
C SER A 176 14.12 11.64 -10.23
N ALA A 177 12.85 11.41 -10.55
CA ALA A 177 11.77 11.48 -9.57
C ALA A 177 11.98 10.50 -8.41
N LEU A 178 12.52 9.31 -8.69
CA LEU A 178 12.91 8.35 -7.66
C LEU A 178 14.09 8.88 -6.83
N ALA A 179 15.13 9.43 -7.48
CA ALA A 179 16.29 10.00 -6.80
C ALA A 179 15.94 11.16 -5.86
N ASP A 180 14.99 11.99 -6.28
CA ASP A 180 14.53 13.17 -5.57
C ASP A 180 13.42 12.84 -4.55
N SER A 181 13.23 11.55 -4.22
CA SER A 181 12.19 11.14 -3.28
C SER A 181 12.45 11.66 -1.87
N THR A 182 11.37 12.04 -1.19
CA THR A 182 11.40 12.48 0.21
C THR A 182 10.52 11.60 1.07
N PRO A 183 10.95 11.24 2.29
CA PRO A 183 10.12 10.45 3.19
C PRO A 183 8.87 11.22 3.59
N VAL A 184 7.73 10.54 3.63
CA VAL A 184 6.45 11.16 4.02
C VAL A 184 6.42 11.53 5.51
N LEU A 185 7.13 10.78 6.34
CA LEU A 185 7.27 11.03 7.79
C LEU A 185 8.74 11.22 8.15
N GLU A 186 9.02 11.95 9.21
CA GLU A 186 10.36 11.93 9.79
C GLU A 186 10.73 10.52 10.27
N THR A 187 12.02 10.20 10.27
CA THR A 187 12.49 8.85 10.64
C THR A 187 12.11 8.49 12.08
N ALA A 188 12.16 9.46 13.00
CA ALA A 188 11.78 9.26 14.38
C ALA A 188 10.28 8.96 14.53
N ASP A 189 9.42 9.73 13.87
CA ASP A 189 7.96 9.55 13.90
C ASP A 189 7.55 8.20 13.31
N TYR A 190 8.16 7.83 12.19
CA TYR A 190 7.93 6.53 11.58
C TYR A 190 8.29 5.38 12.53
N ARG A 191 9.48 5.42 13.13
CA ARG A 191 9.92 4.39 14.08
C ARG A 191 9.02 4.32 15.31
N ALA A 192 8.58 5.47 15.84
CA ALA A 192 7.67 5.52 16.98
C ALA A 192 6.33 4.87 16.64
N ARG A 193 5.78 5.13 15.44
CA ARG A 193 4.56 4.48 14.97
C ARG A 193 4.73 2.98 14.76
N CYS A 194 5.84 2.53 14.18
CA CYS A 194 6.13 1.10 14.05
C CYS A 194 6.20 0.42 15.43
N ALA A 195 6.95 1.00 16.37
CA ALA A 195 7.07 0.45 17.72
C ALA A 195 5.70 0.34 18.42
N HIS A 196 4.84 1.35 18.27
CA HIS A 196 3.49 1.32 18.83
C HIS A 196 2.64 0.23 18.19
N VAL A 197 2.63 0.11 16.85
CA VAL A 197 1.88 -0.94 16.16
C VAL A 197 2.36 -2.34 16.56
N LEU A 198 3.67 -2.57 16.56
CA LEU A 198 4.28 -3.85 16.95
C LEU A 198 3.92 -4.22 18.39
N ALA A 199 3.99 -3.26 19.32
CA ALA A 199 3.64 -3.48 20.71
C ALA A 199 2.17 -3.84 20.94
N LEU A 200 1.26 -3.51 20.00
CA LEU A 200 -0.16 -3.88 20.08
C LEU A 200 -0.44 -5.30 19.55
N VAL A 201 0.33 -5.75 18.55
CA VAL A 201 0.08 -7.03 17.87
C VAL A 201 0.95 -8.17 18.39
N GLN A 202 2.01 -7.87 19.14
CA GLN A 202 2.93 -8.86 19.70
C GLN A 202 2.71 -9.12 21.20
N GLN A 203 1.61 -8.64 21.80
CA GLN A 203 1.28 -9.03 23.18
C GLN A 203 0.73 -10.46 23.18
N GLU A 204 1.58 -11.40 23.55
CA GLU A 204 1.22 -12.76 23.97
C GLU A 204 0.84 -12.78 25.45
#